data_AF-A0A4Z0BIV8-F1
#
_entry.id   AF-A0A4Z0BIV8-F1
#
_cell.length_a   1.000
_cell.length_b   1.000
_cell.length_c   1.000
_cell.angle_alpha   90.00
_cell.angle_beta   90.00
_cell.angle_gamma   90.00
#
_symmetry.space_group_name_H-M   'P 1'
#
loop_
_entity.id
_entity.type
_entity.pdbx_description
1 polymer ?
#
loop_
_entity_poly.entity_id
_entity_poly.type
_entity_poly.pdbx_seq_one_letter_code
_entity_poly.pdbx_strand_id
1 'polypeptide(L)'
;MNSPLIPDGLGSGAVRATYYRYSGRLQSTLIFERSLVMYRVLIFLLIAGVSGACNASKSALDCEAEVGEVHGDSSRRAAVAKCLLDAATASSPGQSSATDSSSSTLPSNGPHPSHVVQAFGIEEVNSAGGVELEARFVNPNKMSSIKYIRLQVTPYNAVGDVVRTRIGDHSTTWIRATGPIRSGEEPEWRGWNPVWYNATTECVKINAVEVEYMDGKKRMYTAKALKEVLSPEIKNDCRPR
;
A
#
# COMPACT_ATOMS: atom_id res chain seq x y z
N MET A 1 -58.66 -41.60 -2.10
CA MET A 1 -58.17 -41.22 -3.43
C MET A 1 -56.66 -41.45 -3.40
N ASN A 2 -56.23 -42.55 -4.00
CA ASN A 2 -54.88 -43.11 -3.91
C ASN A 2 -54.12 -42.84 -5.22
N SER A 3 -52.79 -42.68 -5.09
CA SER A 3 -51.70 -42.52 -6.10
C SER A 3 -51.81 -43.44 -7.34
N PRO A 4 -51.00 -43.31 -8.44
CA PRO A 4 -49.68 -42.66 -8.57
C PRO A 4 -49.40 -41.96 -9.93
N LEU A 5 -48.19 -41.40 -10.12
CA LEU A 5 -47.23 -41.76 -11.19
C LEU A 5 -46.02 -40.80 -11.20
N ILE A 6 -44.84 -41.40 -11.04
CA ILE A 6 -43.52 -40.87 -11.38
C ILE A 6 -43.38 -40.90 -12.91
N PRO A 7 -42.66 -39.95 -13.53
CA PRO A 7 -41.65 -40.39 -14.48
C PRO A 7 -40.25 -39.87 -14.13
N ASP A 8 -39.33 -40.82 -14.21
CA ASP A 8 -37.88 -40.67 -14.24
C ASP A 8 -37.42 -39.95 -15.50
N GLY A 9 -36.28 -39.26 -15.43
CA GLY A 9 -35.47 -39.04 -16.64
C GLY A 9 -34.52 -37.84 -16.67
N LEU A 10 -33.30 -38.08 -16.19
CA LEU A 10 -32.02 -37.56 -16.70
C LEU A 10 -31.69 -36.06 -16.60
N GLY A 11 -30.57 -35.77 -15.92
CA GLY A 11 -29.68 -34.71 -16.38
C GLY A 11 -28.83 -33.98 -15.35
N SER A 12 -27.75 -34.62 -14.89
CA SER A 12 -26.43 -33.99 -14.65
C SER A 12 -26.25 -32.99 -13.49
N GLY A 13 -25.35 -33.35 -12.55
CA GLY A 13 -24.38 -32.39 -12.02
C GLY A 13 -24.72 -31.64 -10.72
N ALA A 14 -25.25 -32.30 -9.70
CA ALA A 14 -25.31 -31.70 -8.36
C ALA A 14 -23.93 -31.75 -7.66
N VAL A 15 -23.10 -30.73 -7.87
CA VAL A 15 -21.94 -30.48 -6.99
C VAL A 15 -22.47 -29.91 -5.68
N ARG A 16 -22.65 -30.79 -4.69
CA ARG A 16 -22.90 -30.40 -3.30
C ARG A 16 -21.67 -29.65 -2.77
N ALA A 17 -21.79 -28.34 -2.58
CA ALA A 17 -20.84 -27.57 -1.78
C ALA A 17 -21.01 -27.97 -0.30
N THR A 18 -20.10 -28.81 0.17
CA THR A 18 -19.99 -29.18 1.59
C THR A 18 -19.41 -27.99 2.35
N TYR A 19 -20.22 -27.34 3.18
CA TYR A 19 -19.76 -26.30 4.10
C TYR A 19 -18.80 -26.91 5.14
N TYR A 20 -17.52 -26.54 5.10
CA TYR A 20 -16.58 -26.84 6.19
C TYR A 20 -16.74 -25.82 7.31
N ARG A 21 -17.39 -26.25 8.40
CA ARG A 21 -17.41 -25.55 9.69
C ARG A 21 -16.16 -25.96 10.47
N TYR A 22 -15.10 -25.16 10.41
CA TYR A 22 -13.92 -25.39 11.25
C TYR A 22 -14.09 -24.77 12.63
N SER A 23 -14.38 -25.62 13.62
CA SER A 23 -14.14 -25.35 15.04
C SER A 23 -12.75 -25.91 15.40
N GLY A 24 -11.77 -25.03 15.57
CA GLY A 24 -10.40 -25.39 15.94
C GLY A 24 -9.95 -24.65 17.19
N ARG A 25 -10.11 -25.31 18.34
CA ARG A 25 -9.51 -24.97 19.63
C ARG A 25 -8.09 -25.54 19.63
N LEU A 26 -7.06 -24.70 19.79
CA LEU A 26 -5.72 -25.17 20.13
C LEU A 26 -5.10 -24.28 21.21
N GLN A 27 -4.95 -24.89 22.39
CA GLN A 27 -3.92 -24.57 23.36
C GLN A 27 -2.56 -24.79 22.72
N SER A 28 -1.60 -23.88 22.97
CA SER A 28 -0.16 -24.17 23.08
C SER A 28 0.55 -22.92 23.60
N THR A 29 0.44 -22.68 24.90
CA THR A 29 1.40 -21.89 25.67
C THR A 29 2.64 -22.75 25.97
N LEU A 30 3.81 -22.11 25.98
CA LEU A 30 5.15 -22.57 26.37
C LEU A 30 6.10 -22.92 25.22
N ILE A 31 7.35 -22.46 25.43
CA ILE A 31 8.57 -22.63 24.64
C ILE A 31 8.82 -21.49 23.63
N PHE A 32 9.27 -20.31 24.10
CA PHE A 32 10.32 -19.53 23.42
C PHE A 32 11.00 -18.45 24.29
N GLU A 33 11.28 -18.73 25.57
CA GLU A 33 11.87 -17.76 26.53
C GLU A 33 13.39 -17.95 26.75
N ARG A 34 14.13 -18.58 25.82
CA ARG A 34 15.59 -18.81 26.01
C ARG A 34 16.53 -18.37 24.88
N SER A 35 16.06 -17.69 23.84
CA SER A 35 16.93 -17.21 22.74
C SER A 35 17.28 -15.71 22.76
N LEU A 36 16.70 -14.90 23.65
CA LEU A 36 16.90 -13.43 23.65
C LEU A 36 18.14 -12.95 24.42
N VAL A 37 18.77 -13.78 25.25
CA VAL A 37 19.95 -13.38 26.07
C VAL A 37 21.25 -13.48 25.26
N MET A 38 21.37 -14.43 24.32
CA MET A 38 22.55 -14.55 23.44
C MET A 38 22.64 -13.42 22.40
N TYR A 39 21.51 -12.89 21.92
CA TYR A 39 21.50 -11.86 20.87
C TYR A 39 21.92 -10.47 21.37
N ARG A 40 21.77 -10.18 22.67
CA ARG A 40 22.20 -8.90 23.26
C ARG A 40 23.72 -8.82 23.48
N VAL A 41 24.42 -9.94 23.67
CA VAL A 41 25.87 -9.97 23.80
C VAL A 41 26.57 -9.82 22.44
N LEU A 42 25.99 -10.35 21.36
CA LEU A 42 26.52 -10.14 20.01
C LEU A 42 26.31 -8.71 19.47
N ILE A 43 25.24 -8.02 19.86
CA ILE A 43 25.01 -6.63 19.45
C ILE A 43 25.98 -5.66 20.15
N PHE A 44 26.37 -5.94 21.41
CA PHE A 44 27.36 -5.11 22.11
C PHE A 44 28.78 -5.25 21.55
N LEU A 45 29.14 -6.38 20.94
CA LEU A 45 30.46 -6.59 20.32
C LEU A 45 30.56 -6.05 18.87
N LEU A 46 29.43 -5.75 18.21
CA LEU A 46 29.43 -5.14 16.87
C LEU A 46 29.47 -3.60 16.88
N ILE A 47 29.19 -2.94 18.00
CA ILE A 47 29.26 -1.47 18.12
C ILE A 47 30.70 -0.99 18.41
N ALA A 48 31.60 -1.87 18.85
CA ALA A 48 32.96 -1.49 19.26
C ALA A 48 34.07 -1.74 18.21
N GLY A 49 33.75 -2.13 16.97
CA GLY A 49 34.80 -2.56 16.04
C GLY A 49 34.45 -2.49 14.56
N VAL A 50 34.23 -1.30 14.01
CA VAL A 50 34.45 -1.04 12.58
C VAL A 50 35.08 0.34 12.42
N SER A 51 36.41 0.39 12.48
CA SER A 51 37.21 1.42 11.83
C SER A 51 37.31 1.06 10.36
N GLY A 52 36.73 1.86 9.46
CA GLY A 52 36.74 1.60 8.02
C GLY A 52 36.06 2.70 7.20
N ALA A 53 36.86 3.72 6.86
CA ALA A 53 36.69 4.84 5.93
C ALA A 53 35.50 4.88 4.95
N CYS A 54 34.87 6.06 4.84
CA CYS A 54 34.40 6.65 3.57
C CYS A 54 34.38 8.19 3.62
N ASN A 55 35.38 8.77 2.94
CA ASN A 55 35.39 10.03 2.17
C ASN A 55 34.61 11.26 2.66
N ALA A 56 35.27 12.07 3.49
CA ALA A 56 35.07 13.52 3.52
C ALA A 56 36.35 14.29 3.94
N SER A 57 37.53 13.73 3.68
CA SER A 57 38.80 14.34 4.10
C SER A 57 39.76 14.47 2.92
N LYS A 58 39.46 15.38 2.00
CA LYS A 58 40.49 15.90 1.09
C LYS A 58 40.47 17.42 0.91
N SER A 59 39.56 18.14 1.58
CA SER A 59 39.47 19.61 1.50
C SER A 59 39.96 20.34 2.76
N ALA A 60 40.17 19.65 3.89
CA ALA A 60 40.68 20.28 5.12
C ALA A 60 42.21 20.27 5.24
N LEU A 61 42.90 19.34 4.57
CA LEU A 61 44.36 19.20 4.61
C LEU A 61 45.11 20.07 3.59
N ASP A 62 44.41 20.61 2.58
CA ASP A 62 45.02 21.51 1.59
C ASP A 62 44.96 23.00 1.99
N CYS A 63 44.36 23.34 3.14
CA CYS A 63 44.30 24.73 3.62
C CYS A 63 45.57 25.19 4.38
N GLU A 64 46.55 24.31 4.61
CA GLU A 64 47.82 24.67 5.26
C GLU A 64 49.00 24.90 4.29
N ALA A 65 48.78 24.81 2.96
CA ALA A 65 49.87 24.91 1.98
C ALA A 65 50.05 26.30 1.32
N GLU A 66 49.17 27.28 1.54
CA GLU A 66 49.30 28.63 0.96
C GLU A 66 49.13 29.77 1.99
N VAL A 67 49.92 29.75 3.06
CA VAL A 67 50.13 30.97 3.87
C VAL A 67 51.63 31.18 4.07
N GLY A 68 52.29 31.74 3.06
CA GLY A 68 53.60 32.37 3.22
C GLY A 68 53.57 33.40 4.35
N GLU A 69 54.72 33.61 5.00
CA GLU A 69 54.88 34.42 6.22
C GLU A 69 54.11 35.75 6.20
N VAL A 70 53.04 35.81 6.99
CA VAL A 70 52.39 37.08 7.36
C VAL A 70 52.42 37.20 8.88
N HIS A 71 53.13 38.22 9.36
CA HIS A 71 53.20 38.64 10.75
C HIS A 71 51.84 39.18 11.23
N GLY A 72 51.27 38.58 12.30
CA GLY A 72 50.15 39.16 13.05
C GLY A 72 48.99 38.19 13.32
N ASP A 73 48.76 37.88 14.62
CA ASP A 73 47.78 36.91 15.12
C ASP A 73 46.31 37.27 14.82
N SER A 74 46.00 38.56 14.62
CA SER A 74 44.66 39.02 14.25
C SER A 74 44.24 38.64 12.82
N SER A 75 45.20 38.53 11.89
CA SER A 75 44.91 38.30 10.47
C SER A 75 44.68 36.81 10.16
N ARG A 76 45.27 35.91 10.98
CA ARG A 76 45.10 34.45 10.85
C ARG A 76 43.67 34.01 11.13
N ARG A 77 43.02 34.58 12.15
CA ARG A 77 41.62 34.25 12.50
C ARG A 77 40.63 34.70 11.42
N ALA A 78 40.90 35.82 10.76
CA ALA A 78 40.07 36.33 9.67
C ALA A 78 40.20 35.48 8.38
N ALA A 79 41.42 35.04 8.03
CA ALA A 79 41.65 34.19 6.86
C ALA A 79 41.02 32.80 7.02
N VAL A 80 41.16 32.18 8.20
CA VAL A 80 40.55 30.88 8.51
C VAL A 80 39.02 30.97 8.57
N ALA A 81 38.47 32.05 9.14
CA ALA A 81 37.02 32.26 9.16
C ALA A 81 36.41 32.47 7.77
N LYS A 82 37.13 33.16 6.86
CA LYS A 82 36.70 33.34 5.47
C LYS A 82 36.72 32.02 4.68
N CYS A 83 37.76 31.21 4.86
CA CYS A 83 37.90 29.91 4.20
C CYS A 83 36.81 28.91 4.64
N LEU A 84 36.43 28.91 5.92
CA LEU A 84 35.32 28.10 6.44
C LEU A 84 33.94 28.55 5.92
N LEU A 85 33.77 29.84 5.62
CA LEU A 85 32.53 30.38 5.07
C LEU A 85 32.37 30.06 3.58
N ASP A 86 33.48 30.09 2.83
CA ASP A 86 33.52 29.74 1.41
C ASP A 86 33.33 28.22 1.19
N ALA A 87 33.81 27.38 2.12
CA ALA A 87 33.55 25.93 2.09
C ALA A 87 32.07 25.57 2.36
N ALA A 88 31.34 26.39 3.12
CA ALA A 88 29.92 26.18 3.40
C ALA A 88 29.01 26.55 2.20
N THR A 89 29.48 27.44 1.32
CA THR A 89 28.73 27.91 0.14
C THR A 89 28.95 27.08 -1.13
N ALA A 90 29.88 26.12 -1.12
CA ALA A 90 30.19 25.27 -2.27
C ALA A 90 29.26 24.05 -2.45
N SER A 91 28.12 23.98 -1.74
CA SER A 91 27.10 22.92 -1.91
C SER A 91 25.89 23.36 -2.73
N SER A 92 26.12 24.05 -3.84
CA SER A 92 25.08 24.18 -4.87
C SER A 92 25.68 24.34 -6.27
N PRO A 93 25.49 23.35 -7.16
CA PRO A 93 25.48 23.58 -8.59
C PRO A 93 24.05 23.48 -9.09
N GLY A 94 23.45 24.65 -9.35
CA GLY A 94 22.39 24.80 -10.33
C GLY A 94 22.94 25.59 -11.51
N GLN A 95 23.00 24.98 -12.70
CA GLN A 95 22.60 25.53 -14.00
C GLN A 95 23.23 24.73 -15.15
N SER A 96 22.41 23.95 -15.86
CA SER A 96 22.58 23.75 -17.29
C SER A 96 21.39 24.37 -18.01
N SER A 97 21.73 25.00 -19.13
CA SER A 97 20.92 25.78 -20.04
C SER A 97 19.84 24.98 -20.79
N ALA A 98 18.77 25.70 -21.13
CA ALA A 98 17.57 25.33 -21.88
C ALA A 98 17.70 24.25 -22.98
N THR A 99 16.76 23.29 -22.96
CA THR A 99 15.92 22.95 -24.14
C THR A 99 14.62 22.26 -23.67
N ASP A 100 13.52 22.60 -24.33
CA ASP A 100 12.13 22.19 -24.06
C ASP A 100 11.91 20.70 -23.74
N SER A 101 11.09 20.44 -22.71
CA SER A 101 9.86 19.62 -22.78
C SER A 101 9.37 19.25 -21.38
N SER A 102 8.17 19.68 -21.06
CA SER A 102 7.45 19.36 -19.82
C SER A 102 7.17 17.85 -19.70
N SER A 103 7.80 17.17 -18.74
CA SER A 103 7.33 15.91 -18.20
C SER A 103 7.90 15.70 -16.79
N SER A 104 7.09 15.96 -15.77
CA SER A 104 7.44 15.77 -14.36
C SER A 104 7.44 14.28 -14.01
N THR A 105 8.61 13.65 -14.02
CA THR A 105 8.82 12.28 -13.53
C THR A 105 9.06 12.32 -12.02
N LEU A 106 8.13 11.74 -11.25
CA LEU A 106 8.33 11.45 -9.82
C LEU A 106 9.42 10.36 -9.67
N PRO A 107 10.28 10.40 -8.63
CA PRO A 107 11.32 9.40 -8.43
C PRO A 107 10.70 8.06 -7.95
N SER A 108 10.67 7.06 -8.83
CA SER A 108 10.14 5.71 -8.57
C SER A 108 11.25 4.71 -8.23
N ASN A 109 11.74 4.69 -6.99
CA ASN A 109 12.74 3.70 -6.56
C ASN A 109 12.17 2.78 -5.48
N GLY A 110 11.40 1.77 -5.91
CA GLY A 110 11.02 0.58 -5.14
C GLY A 110 9.95 -0.24 -5.87
N PRO A 111 9.91 -1.58 -5.75
CA PRO A 111 8.93 -2.41 -6.47
C PRO A 111 7.50 -1.92 -6.20
N HIS A 112 6.82 -1.45 -7.25
CA HIS A 112 5.44 -1.00 -7.17
C HIS A 112 4.54 -2.23 -7.23
N PRO A 113 3.67 -2.47 -6.24
CA PRO A 113 2.71 -3.55 -6.31
C PRO A 113 1.64 -3.19 -7.35
N SER A 114 1.86 -3.58 -8.61
CA SER A 114 0.84 -3.42 -9.64
C SER A 114 -0.32 -4.39 -9.39
N HIS A 115 -1.56 -3.93 -9.58
CA HIS A 115 -2.77 -4.76 -9.59
C HIS A 115 -3.04 -5.51 -8.27
N VAL A 116 -2.97 -4.83 -7.13
CA VAL A 116 -3.37 -5.43 -5.83
C VAL A 116 -4.85 -5.82 -5.81
N VAL A 117 -5.72 -5.01 -6.43
CA VAL A 117 -7.17 -5.28 -6.51
C VAL A 117 -7.45 -5.98 -7.82
N GLN A 118 -7.83 -7.26 -7.75
CA GLN A 118 -8.03 -8.13 -8.90
C GLN A 118 -9.47 -8.08 -9.42
N ALA A 119 -10.43 -8.02 -8.51
CA ALA A 119 -11.84 -7.85 -8.82
C ALA A 119 -12.49 -6.97 -7.73
N PHE A 120 -13.56 -6.27 -8.10
CA PHE A 120 -14.36 -5.47 -7.18
C PHE A 120 -15.76 -5.28 -7.76
N GLY A 121 -16.79 -5.42 -6.92
CA GLY A 121 -18.17 -5.25 -7.36
C GLY A 121 -19.18 -5.34 -6.23
N ILE A 122 -20.45 -5.26 -6.63
CA ILE A 122 -21.60 -5.57 -5.78
C ILE A 122 -21.77 -7.09 -5.83
N GLU A 123 -21.76 -7.73 -4.65
CA GLU A 123 -22.07 -9.15 -4.51
C GLU A 123 -23.59 -9.35 -4.59
N GLU A 124 -24.33 -8.60 -3.77
CA GLU A 124 -25.78 -8.65 -3.70
C GLU A 124 -26.39 -7.29 -3.32
N VAL A 125 -27.61 -7.05 -3.77
CA VAL A 125 -28.51 -6.07 -3.15
C VAL A 125 -29.65 -6.86 -2.50
N ASN A 126 -29.61 -6.97 -1.17
CA ASN A 126 -30.55 -7.82 -0.44
C ASN A 126 -31.97 -7.19 -0.39
N SER A 127 -32.94 -7.94 0.13
CA SER A 127 -34.36 -7.52 0.16
C SER A 127 -34.65 -6.27 1.00
N ALA A 128 -33.77 -5.89 1.93
CA ALA A 128 -33.86 -4.63 2.67
C ALA A 128 -33.21 -3.44 1.91
N GLY A 129 -32.73 -3.68 0.69
CA GLY A 129 -31.92 -2.76 -0.09
C GLY A 129 -30.49 -2.61 0.42
N GLY A 130 -30.00 -3.58 1.21
CA GLY A 130 -28.62 -3.62 1.66
C GLY A 130 -27.68 -4.01 0.53
N VAL A 131 -26.71 -3.16 0.21
CA VAL A 131 -25.73 -3.33 -0.86
C VAL A 131 -24.47 -3.93 -0.26
N GLU A 132 -24.22 -5.19 -0.58
CA GLU A 132 -23.07 -5.97 -0.14
C GLU A 132 -22.00 -5.93 -1.23
N LEU A 133 -20.75 -5.76 -0.80
CA LEU A 133 -19.63 -5.61 -1.72
C LEU A 133 -18.70 -6.80 -1.58
N GLU A 134 -18.04 -7.13 -2.68
CA GLU A 134 -16.93 -8.07 -2.67
C GLU A 134 -15.73 -7.54 -3.44
N ALA A 135 -14.56 -8.01 -3.05
CA ALA A 135 -13.31 -7.73 -3.75
C ALA A 135 -12.38 -8.93 -3.68
N ARG A 136 -11.60 -9.12 -4.73
CA ARG A 136 -10.51 -10.10 -4.79
C ARG A 136 -9.19 -9.38 -4.72
N PHE A 137 -8.31 -9.79 -3.81
CA PHE A 137 -7.00 -9.15 -3.62
C PHE A 137 -5.85 -10.12 -3.81
N VAL A 138 -4.73 -9.62 -4.33
CA VAL A 138 -3.46 -10.33 -4.38
C VAL A 138 -2.36 -9.43 -3.83
N ASN A 139 -1.35 -10.01 -3.18
CA ASN A 139 -0.14 -9.28 -2.83
C ASN A 139 0.98 -9.63 -3.84
N PRO A 140 1.28 -8.75 -4.81
CA PRO A 140 2.36 -8.96 -5.75
C PRO A 140 3.75 -8.68 -5.14
N ASN A 141 3.82 -8.07 -3.95
CA ASN A 141 5.07 -7.70 -3.31
C ASN A 141 5.68 -8.89 -2.54
N LYS A 142 6.85 -9.35 -2.99
CA LYS A 142 7.61 -10.48 -2.40
C LYS A 142 8.26 -10.22 -1.06
N MET A 143 8.41 -8.96 -0.66
CA MET A 143 9.22 -8.57 0.48
C MET A 143 8.40 -8.35 1.75
N SER A 144 7.13 -7.97 1.63
CA SER A 144 6.30 -7.64 2.80
C SER A 144 4.84 -7.98 2.57
N SER A 145 4.23 -8.59 3.59
CA SER A 145 2.79 -8.87 3.60
C SER A 145 1.98 -7.58 3.75
N ILE A 146 0.81 -7.54 3.11
CA ILE A 146 -0.13 -6.43 3.27
C ILE A 146 -0.93 -6.64 4.56
N LYS A 147 -0.97 -5.60 5.40
CA LYS A 147 -1.73 -5.56 6.65
C LYS A 147 -3.16 -5.08 6.41
N TYR A 148 -3.34 -3.98 5.68
CA TYR A 148 -4.66 -3.47 5.33
C TYR A 148 -4.70 -3.01 3.88
N ILE A 149 -5.84 -3.24 3.24
CA ILE A 149 -6.24 -2.57 2.01
C ILE A 149 -7.50 -1.80 2.35
N ARG A 150 -7.49 -0.48 2.14
CA ARG A 150 -8.66 0.38 2.32
C ARG A 150 -9.10 0.89 0.95
N LEU A 151 -10.38 0.75 0.62
CA LEU A 151 -10.96 1.25 -0.61
C LEU A 151 -11.94 2.37 -0.26
N GLN A 152 -11.77 3.54 -0.85
CA GLN A 152 -12.78 4.59 -0.81
C GLN A 152 -13.74 4.35 -1.96
N VAL A 153 -15.01 4.17 -1.65
CA VAL A 153 -16.02 3.71 -2.61
C VAL A 153 -17.24 4.61 -2.63
N THR A 154 -17.86 4.77 -3.80
CA THR A 154 -19.09 5.56 -4.00
C THR A 154 -20.09 4.77 -4.85
N PRO A 155 -21.35 4.64 -4.42
CA PRO A 155 -22.39 3.92 -5.17
C PRO A 155 -23.09 4.85 -6.18
N TYR A 156 -23.53 4.26 -7.29
CA TYR A 156 -24.22 4.93 -8.38
C TYR A 156 -25.46 4.14 -8.82
N ASN A 157 -26.50 4.83 -9.28
CA ASN A 157 -27.69 4.21 -9.86
C ASN A 157 -27.52 3.95 -11.38
N ALA A 158 -28.55 3.38 -12.01
CA ALA A 158 -28.56 3.05 -13.44
C ALA A 158 -28.29 4.26 -14.36
N VAL A 159 -28.65 5.48 -13.92
CA VAL A 159 -28.50 6.72 -14.70
C VAL A 159 -27.21 7.48 -14.38
N GLY A 160 -26.36 6.92 -13.50
CA GLY A 160 -25.05 7.49 -13.18
C GLY A 160 -25.04 8.54 -12.07
N ASP A 161 -26.13 8.68 -11.31
CA ASP A 161 -26.17 9.56 -10.14
C ASP A 161 -25.61 8.86 -8.91
N VAL A 162 -24.95 9.63 -8.03
CA VAL A 162 -24.47 9.15 -6.73
C VAL A 162 -25.67 8.79 -5.84
N VAL A 163 -25.64 7.57 -5.31
CA VAL A 163 -26.68 7.08 -4.40
C VAL A 163 -26.27 7.38 -2.96
N ARG A 164 -27.23 7.81 -2.14
CA ARG A 164 -27.05 7.96 -0.69
C ARG A 164 -27.70 6.78 0.03
N THR A 165 -27.08 6.31 1.10
CA THR A 165 -27.73 5.36 1.99
C THR A 165 -28.81 6.04 2.82
N ARG A 166 -29.91 5.31 3.04
CA ARG A 166 -30.99 5.73 3.93
C ARG A 166 -30.61 5.72 5.40
N ILE A 167 -29.60 4.93 5.80
CA ILE A 167 -29.15 4.81 7.20
C ILE A 167 -27.84 5.59 7.37
N GLY A 168 -27.87 6.66 8.16
CA GLY A 168 -26.68 7.49 8.42
C GLY A 168 -26.27 8.43 7.28
N ASP A 169 -27.13 8.57 6.25
CA ASP A 169 -27.10 9.63 5.24
C ASP A 169 -25.71 9.94 4.65
N HIS A 170 -25.06 8.92 4.07
CA HIS A 170 -23.77 9.06 3.39
C HIS A 170 -23.76 8.35 2.05
N SER A 171 -22.77 8.64 1.22
CA SER A 171 -22.55 7.95 -0.07
C SER A 171 -21.13 7.42 -0.14
N THR A 172 -20.13 8.29 -0.07
CA THR A 172 -18.73 7.87 -0.11
C THR A 172 -18.27 7.36 1.24
N THR A 173 -17.66 6.18 1.29
CA THR A 173 -17.14 5.60 2.54
C THR A 173 -15.86 4.78 2.30
N TRP A 174 -15.16 4.44 3.38
CA TRP A 174 -13.99 3.57 3.34
C TRP A 174 -14.36 2.16 3.81
N ILE A 175 -14.11 1.16 2.97
CA ILE A 175 -14.15 -0.25 3.34
C ILE A 175 -12.72 -0.77 3.54
N ARG A 176 -12.55 -1.77 4.40
CA ARG A 176 -11.22 -2.29 4.78
C ARG A 176 -11.18 -3.80 4.69
N ALA A 177 -10.22 -4.32 3.92
CA ALA A 177 -9.77 -5.70 4.00
C ALA A 177 -8.59 -5.79 4.97
N THR A 178 -8.61 -6.81 5.83
CA THR A 178 -7.57 -7.07 6.83
C THR A 178 -6.76 -8.30 6.42
N GLY A 179 -5.44 -8.17 6.52
CA GLY A 179 -4.47 -9.22 6.27
C GLY A 179 -4.13 -10.04 7.52
N PRO A 180 -3.01 -10.79 7.49
CA PRO A 180 -1.94 -10.69 6.51
C PRO A 180 -2.31 -11.28 5.15
N ILE A 181 -2.11 -10.51 4.07
CA ILE A 181 -2.17 -11.01 2.69
C ILE A 181 -0.73 -11.26 2.26
N ARG A 182 -0.29 -12.53 2.23
CA ARG A 182 1.12 -12.84 1.99
C ARG A 182 1.45 -12.78 0.51
N SER A 183 2.73 -12.58 0.22
CA SER A 183 3.22 -12.66 -1.15
C SER A 183 3.02 -14.06 -1.72
N GLY A 184 2.57 -14.13 -2.96
CA GLY A 184 2.50 -15.39 -3.71
C GLY A 184 1.40 -16.33 -3.24
N GLU A 185 0.55 -15.91 -2.29
CA GLU A 185 -0.72 -16.57 -2.03
C GLU A 185 -1.68 -16.33 -3.19
N GLU A 186 -2.58 -17.29 -3.42
CA GLU A 186 -3.64 -17.14 -4.41
C GLU A 186 -4.53 -15.93 -4.06
N PRO A 187 -5.10 -15.24 -5.07
CA PRO A 187 -5.90 -14.07 -4.79
C PRO A 187 -7.16 -14.44 -4.00
N GLU A 188 -7.36 -13.76 -2.88
CA GLU A 188 -8.37 -14.10 -1.88
C GLU A 188 -9.56 -13.14 -1.93
N TRP A 189 -10.78 -13.68 -1.76
CA TRP A 189 -12.00 -12.90 -1.72
C TRP A 189 -12.26 -12.29 -0.34
N ARG A 190 -12.84 -11.10 -0.33
CA ARG A 190 -13.27 -10.36 0.85
C ARG A 190 -14.66 -9.79 0.58
N GLY A 191 -15.62 -10.16 1.41
CA GLY A 191 -16.97 -9.60 1.41
C GLY A 191 -17.15 -8.59 2.54
N TRP A 192 -18.07 -7.65 2.35
CA TRP A 192 -18.55 -6.75 3.38
C TRP A 192 -20.07 -6.81 3.47
N ASN A 193 -20.57 -6.99 4.69
CA ASN A 193 -21.97 -6.76 5.05
C ASN A 193 -22.45 -5.40 4.53
N PRO A 194 -23.78 -5.17 4.41
CA PRO A 194 -24.33 -4.03 3.70
C PRO A 194 -23.64 -2.70 4.02
N VAL A 195 -22.95 -2.15 3.02
CA VAL A 195 -22.23 -0.88 3.13
C VAL A 195 -23.20 0.29 2.99
N TRP A 196 -24.23 0.11 2.16
CA TRP A 196 -25.33 1.06 1.99
C TRP A 196 -26.67 0.35 2.04
N TYR A 197 -27.70 1.04 2.53
CA TYR A 197 -29.10 0.63 2.43
C TYR A 197 -29.86 1.47 1.40
N ASN A 198 -29.66 1.18 0.11
CA ASN A 198 -30.40 1.75 -1.00
C ASN A 198 -30.44 0.80 -2.22
N ALA A 199 -31.65 0.33 -2.55
CA ALA A 199 -31.88 -0.67 -3.61
C ALA A 199 -31.69 -0.15 -5.04
N THR A 200 -31.56 1.17 -5.24
CA THR A 200 -31.32 1.73 -6.59
C THR A 200 -29.85 1.68 -7.00
N THR A 201 -28.98 1.08 -6.18
CA THR A 201 -27.54 1.00 -6.44
C THR A 201 -27.27 -0.08 -7.48
N GLU A 202 -26.65 0.32 -8.60
CA GLU A 202 -26.39 -0.55 -9.76
C GLU A 202 -24.89 -0.68 -10.05
N CYS A 203 -24.08 0.25 -9.53
CA CYS A 203 -22.64 0.26 -9.74
C CYS A 203 -21.92 0.93 -8.56
N VAL A 204 -20.65 0.60 -8.35
CA VAL A 204 -19.79 1.21 -7.32
C VAL A 204 -18.45 1.57 -7.93
N LYS A 205 -18.00 2.82 -7.71
CA LYS A 205 -16.66 3.27 -8.08
C LYS A 205 -15.70 3.20 -6.92
N ILE A 206 -14.46 2.81 -7.19
CA ILE A 206 -13.32 3.02 -6.31
C ILE A 206 -12.71 4.39 -6.63
N ASN A 207 -12.69 5.29 -5.65
CA ASN A 207 -12.08 6.62 -5.78
C ASN A 207 -10.62 6.66 -5.31
N ALA A 208 -10.30 5.83 -4.31
CA ALA A 208 -8.97 5.75 -3.74
C ALA A 208 -8.69 4.35 -3.19
N VAL A 209 -7.42 3.97 -3.19
CA VAL A 209 -6.93 2.75 -2.55
C VAL A 209 -5.77 3.12 -1.64
N GLU A 210 -5.82 2.69 -0.38
CA GLU A 210 -4.68 2.74 0.53
C GLU A 210 -4.20 1.32 0.83
N VAL A 211 -2.90 1.07 0.66
CA VAL A 211 -2.25 -0.19 1.03
C VAL A 211 -1.29 0.07 2.18
N GLU A 212 -1.53 -0.56 3.33
CA GLU A 212 -0.65 -0.54 4.50
C GLU A 212 0.04 -1.90 4.64
N TYR A 213 1.36 -1.91 4.69
CA TYR A 213 2.19 -3.10 4.86
C TYR A 213 2.47 -3.40 6.32
N MET A 214 2.89 -4.62 6.61
CA MET A 214 3.26 -5.06 7.96
C MET A 214 4.47 -4.31 8.54
N ASP A 215 5.34 -3.76 7.69
CA ASP A 215 6.47 -2.91 8.08
C ASP A 215 6.07 -1.45 8.35
N GLY A 216 4.76 -1.14 8.32
CA GLY A 216 4.21 0.19 8.57
C GLY A 216 4.24 1.13 7.35
N LYS A 217 4.86 0.72 6.23
CA LYS A 217 4.82 1.52 5.00
C LYS A 217 3.39 1.62 4.47
N LYS A 218 3.04 2.78 3.95
CA LYS A 218 1.73 3.05 3.35
C LYS A 218 1.89 3.59 1.94
N ARG A 219 0.94 3.24 1.06
CA ARG A 219 0.81 3.83 -0.26
C ARG A 219 -0.65 4.20 -0.51
N MET A 220 -0.84 5.38 -1.08
CA MET A 220 -2.15 5.90 -1.46
C MET A 220 -2.20 6.04 -2.98
N TYR A 221 -3.28 5.53 -3.58
CA TYR A 221 -3.54 5.59 -5.01
C TYR A 221 -4.85 6.34 -5.23
N THR A 222 -4.79 7.44 -5.98
CA THR A 222 -5.96 8.26 -6.32
C THR A 222 -5.93 8.62 -7.81
N ALA A 223 -7.09 8.94 -8.38
CA ALA A 223 -7.24 9.41 -9.75
C ALA A 223 -6.44 8.54 -10.76
N LYS A 224 -5.45 9.13 -11.46
CA LYS A 224 -4.64 8.45 -12.47
C LYS A 224 -3.83 7.28 -11.92
N ALA A 225 -3.47 7.28 -10.63
CA ALA A 225 -2.70 6.21 -10.00
C ALA A 225 -3.56 4.98 -9.68
N LEU A 226 -4.89 5.07 -9.74
CA LEU A 226 -5.76 3.90 -9.55
C LEU A 226 -5.48 2.80 -10.57
N LYS A 227 -5.13 3.15 -11.82
CA LYS A 227 -4.81 2.17 -12.87
C LYS A 227 -3.60 1.28 -12.54
N GLU A 228 -2.73 1.72 -11.63
CA GLU A 228 -1.56 0.96 -11.21
C GLU A 228 -1.95 -0.12 -10.20
N VAL A 229 -2.94 0.16 -9.34
CA VAL A 229 -3.33 -0.74 -8.24
C VAL A 229 -4.54 -1.60 -8.59
N LEU A 230 -5.39 -1.17 -9.51
CA LEU A 230 -6.54 -1.93 -10.00
C LEU A 230 -6.11 -2.83 -11.17
N SER A 231 -6.62 -4.06 -11.21
CA SER A 231 -6.53 -4.91 -12.39
C SER A 231 -7.19 -4.23 -13.60
N PRO A 232 -6.62 -4.37 -14.81
CA PRO A 232 -7.21 -3.81 -16.04
C PRO A 232 -8.61 -4.38 -16.35
N GLU A 233 -8.99 -5.50 -15.73
CA GLU A 233 -10.31 -6.12 -15.88
C GLU A 233 -11.41 -5.34 -15.13
N ILE A 234 -11.05 -4.51 -14.15
CA ILE A 234 -12.01 -3.74 -13.36
C ILE A 234 -12.48 -2.52 -14.16
N LYS A 235 -13.75 -2.52 -14.56
CA LYS A 235 -14.43 -1.36 -15.15
C LYS A 235 -14.88 -0.38 -14.08
N ASN A 236 -14.01 0.58 -13.74
CA ASN A 236 -14.25 1.55 -12.67
C ASN A 236 -14.90 2.87 -13.16
N ASP A 237 -15.88 2.81 -14.08
CA ASP A 237 -16.42 4.02 -14.73
C ASP A 237 -17.93 4.24 -14.60
N CYS A 238 -18.69 3.35 -13.95
CA CYS A 238 -20.16 3.41 -13.71
C CYS A 238 -20.91 4.28 -14.72
N ARG A 239 -20.74 3.97 -16.00
CA ARG A 239 -21.45 4.68 -17.06
C ARG A 239 -22.91 4.23 -17.07
N PRO A 240 -23.85 5.14 -17.36
CA PRO A 240 -25.23 4.76 -17.63
C PRO A 240 -25.26 3.73 -18.76
N ARG A 241 -26.10 2.72 -18.64
CA ARG A 241 -26.34 1.73 -19.72
C ARG A 241 -27.35 2.26 -20.72
#